data_AF-A0A370HT09-F1
#
_entry.id   AF-A0A370HT09-F1
#
_cell.length_a   1.000
_cell.length_b   1.000
_cell.length_c   1.000
_cell.angle_alpha   90.00
_cell.angle_beta   90.00
_cell.angle_gamma   90.00
#
_symmetry.space_group_name_H-M   'P 1'
#
loop_
_entity.id
_entity.type
_entity.pdbx_description
1 polymer ?
#
loop_
_entity_poly.entity_id
_entity_poly.type
_entity_poly.pdbx_seq_one_letter_code
_entity_poly.pdbx_strand_id
1 'polypeptide(L)' 'MTRNVPEIPPHLTDPRPVLVVGVLAWAIATVLVWTVDAWAPARPICLMGMVVGLLAYLIFVLQRRSARRGDKGAQKGL' A
#
# COMPACT_ATOMS: atom_id res chain seq x y z
N MET A 1 -17.86 -34.11 3.03
CA MET A 1 -16.67 -34.09 2.15
C MET A 1 -16.10 -32.69 2.17
N THR A 2 -14.94 -32.47 2.80
CA THR A 2 -14.27 -31.15 2.77
C THR A 2 -13.73 -30.92 1.37
N ARG A 3 -14.26 -29.90 0.68
CA ARG A 3 -13.79 -29.49 -0.64
C ARG A 3 -12.32 -29.11 -0.52
N ASN A 4 -11.44 -29.87 -1.17
CA ASN A 4 -10.02 -29.56 -1.24
C ASN A 4 -9.87 -28.36 -2.18
N VAL A 5 -9.90 -27.14 -1.63
CA VAL A 5 -9.72 -25.90 -2.39
C VAL A 5 -8.21 -25.65 -2.44
N PRO A 6 -7.61 -25.52 -3.63
CA PRO A 6 -6.20 -25.19 -3.75
C PRO A 6 -5.91 -23.87 -3.03
N GLU A 7 -4.92 -23.86 -2.15
CA GLU A 7 -4.48 -22.64 -1.49
C GLU A 7 -3.86 -21.70 -2.53
N ILE A 8 -4.35 -20.46 -2.58
CA ILE A 8 -3.79 -19.43 -3.48
C ILE A 8 -2.40 -19.08 -2.96
N PRO A 9 -1.37 -19.01 -3.82
CA PRO A 9 -0.02 -18.70 -3.40
C PRO A 9 0.05 -17.40 -2.57
N PRO A 10 0.86 -17.35 -1.49
CA PRO A 10 0.87 -16.22 -0.56
C PRO A 10 1.18 -14.86 -1.20
N HIS A 11 1.94 -14.84 -2.30
CA HIS A 11 2.30 -13.61 -3.00
C HIS A 11 1.14 -13.00 -3.82
N LEU A 12 0.14 -13.80 -4.17
CA LEU A 12 -1.09 -13.33 -4.84
C LEU A 12 -2.12 -12.78 -3.84
N THR A 13 -1.97 -13.10 -2.55
CA THR A 13 -2.88 -12.68 -1.48
C THR A 13 -2.29 -11.64 -0.54
N ASP A 14 -0.96 -11.50 -0.47
CA ASP A 14 -0.33 -10.44 0.31
C ASP A 14 -0.39 -9.10 -0.44
N PRO A 15 -1.07 -8.06 0.08
CA PRO A 15 -1.15 -6.76 -0.58
C PRO A 15 0.16 -5.95 -0.52
N ARG A 16 1.15 -6.40 0.27
CA ARG A 16 2.42 -5.68 0.48
C ARG A 16 3.20 -5.38 -0.81
N PRO A 17 3.40 -6.33 -1.75
CA PRO A 17 4.19 -6.08 -2.94
C PRO A 17 3.58 -4.96 -3.80
N VAL A 18 2.25 -4.98 -3.98
CA VAL A 18 1.55 -3.97 -4.79
C VAL A 18 1.67 -2.58 -4.17
N LEU A 19 1.49 -2.45 -2.85
CA LEU A 19 1.64 -1.17 -2.15
C LEU A 19 3.06 -0.63 -2.26
N VAL A 20 4.08 -1.48 -2.04
CA VAL A 20 5.49 -1.07 -2.13
C VAL A 20 5.83 -0.63 -3.55
N VAL A 21 5.44 -1.40 -4.56
CA VAL A 21 5.68 -1.06 -5.97
C VAL A 21 5.00 0.26 -6.34
N GLY A 22 3.75 0.47 -5.91
CA GLY A 22 3.03 1.72 -6.17
C GLY A 22 3.69 2.95 -5.55
N VAL A 23 4.11 2.86 -4.28
CA VAL A 23 4.83 3.97 -3.60
C VAL A 23 6.18 4.24 -4.25
N LEU A 24 6.94 3.19 -4.60
CA LEU A 24 8.22 3.34 -5.28
C LEU A 24 8.06 3.96 -6.67
N ALA A 25 7.03 3.57 -7.42
CA ALA A 25 6.73 4.16 -8.73
C ALA A 25 6.45 5.66 -8.61
N TRP A 26 5.65 6.08 -7.62
CA TRP A 26 5.43 7.50 -7.36
C TRP A 26 6.70 8.20 -6.90
N ALA A 27 7.51 7.61 -6.02
CA ALA A 27 8.78 8.18 -5.59
C ALA A 27 9.72 8.45 -6.79
N ILE A 28 9.84 7.47 -7.70
CA ILE A 28 10.64 7.60 -8.92
C ILE A 28 10.06 8.70 -9.82
N ALA A 29 8.75 8.73 -10.06
CA ALA A 29 8.09 9.77 -10.85
C ALA A 29 8.30 11.17 -10.24
N THR A 30 8.21 11.30 -8.92
CA THR A 30 8.49 12.53 -8.18
C THR A 30 9.93 12.98 -8.32
N VAL A 31 10.91 12.09 -8.47
CA VAL A 31 12.29 12.50 -8.78
C VAL A 31 12.43 12.91 -10.24
N LEU A 32 11.88 12.11 -11.15
CA LEU A 32 12.00 12.33 -12.60
C LEU A 32 11.36 13.64 -13.05
N VAL A 33 10.25 14.07 -12.45
CA VAL A 33 9.54 15.31 -12.82
C VAL A 33 10.38 16.59 -12.63
N TRP A 34 11.49 16.52 -11.90
CA TRP A 34 12.44 17.63 -11.73
C TRP A 34 13.64 17.58 -12.68
N THR A 35 13.77 16.51 -13.47
CA THR A 35 14.88 16.37 -14.43
C THR A 35 14.66 17.16 -15.73
N VAL A 36 13.41 17.55 -16.01
CA VAL A 36 13.01 18.27 -17.23
C VAL A 36 12.03 19.38 -16.88
N ASP A 37 12.34 20.64 -17.24
CA ASP A 37 11.47 21.78 -16.93
C ASP A 37 10.12 21.75 -17.64
N ALA A 38 10.06 21.13 -18.83
CA ALA A 38 8.79 20.90 -19.54
C ALA A 38 7.78 20.07 -18.72
N TRP A 39 8.23 19.33 -17.70
CA TRP A 39 7.39 18.55 -16.80
C TRP A 39 6.94 19.31 -15.55
N ALA A 40 7.28 20.60 -15.42
CA ALA A 40 6.84 21.44 -14.30
C ALA A 40 5.33 21.36 -13.99
N PRO A 41 4.42 21.30 -14.98
CA PRO A 41 2.99 21.15 -14.71
C PRO A 41 2.61 19.83 -14.04
N ALA A 42 3.42 18.78 -14.18
CA ALA A 42 3.16 17.46 -13.58
C ALA A 42 3.68 17.35 -12.13
N ARG A 43 4.53 18.27 -11.66
CA ARG A 43 5.09 18.29 -10.29
C ARG A 43 4.02 18.16 -9.19
N PRO A 44 2.93 18.97 -9.16
CA PRO A 44 1.91 18.83 -8.12
C PRO A 44 1.22 17.45 -8.15
N ILE A 45 1.02 16.87 -9.33
CA ILE A 45 0.41 15.54 -9.48
C ILE A 45 1.33 14.46 -8.91
N CYS A 46 2.62 14.49 -9.25
CA CYS A 46 3.62 13.57 -8.70
C CYS A 46 3.75 13.69 -7.18
N LEU A 47 3.73 14.91 -6.64
CA LEU A 47 3.77 15.13 -5.19
C LEU A 47 2.52 14.58 -4.50
N MET A 48 1.32 14.83 -5.05
CA MET A 48 0.09 14.29 -4.46
C MET A 48 0.01 12.77 -4.53
N GLY A 49 0.44 12.17 -5.65
CA GLY A 49 0.55 10.72 -5.78
C GLY A 49 1.48 10.11 -4.73
N MET A 50 2.63 10.73 -4.48
CA MET A 50 3.57 10.33 -3.42
C MET A 50 2.96 10.46 -2.03
N VAL A 51 2.31 11.59 -1.71
CA VAL A 51 1.64 11.81 -0.41
C VAL A 51 0.55 10.76 -0.17
N VAL A 52 -0.33 10.55 -1.15
CA VAL A 52 -1.41 9.56 -1.06
C VAL A 52 -0.84 8.14 -0.92
N GLY A 53 0.21 7.80 -1.67
CA GLY A 53 0.88 6.51 -1.58
C GLY A 53 1.47 6.26 -0.18
N LEU A 54 2.17 7.24 0.39
CA LEU A 54 2.71 7.17 1.74
C LEU A 54 1.61 7.05 2.80
N LEU A 55 0.51 7.79 2.64
CA LEU A 55 -0.65 7.70 3.53
C LEU A 55 -1.29 6.31 3.49
N ALA A 56 -1.52 5.76 2.30
CA ALA A 56 -2.07 4.42 2.13
C ALA A 56 -1.15 3.36 2.75
N TYR A 57 0.16 3.48 2.55
CA TYR A 57 1.15 2.59 3.16
C TYR A 57 1.14 2.69 4.70
N LEU A 58 1.09 3.90 5.24
CA LEU A 58 1.01 4.14 6.68
C LEU A 58 -0.24 3.49 7.29
N ILE A 59 -1.41 3.71 6.68
CA ILE A 59 -2.68 3.11 7.11
C ILE A 59 -2.55 1.59 7.10
N PHE A 60 -2.01 1.00 6.03
CA PHE A 60 -1.81 -0.44 5.95
C PHE A 60 -0.91 -0.98 7.07
N VAL A 61 0.21 -0.31 7.38
CA VAL A 61 1.11 -0.72 8.46
C VAL A 61 0.42 -0.66 9.81
N LEU A 62 -0.34 0.40 10.07
CA LEU A 62 -1.12 0.55 11.31
C LEU A 62 -2.18 -0.55 11.42
N GLN A 63 -2.97 -0.78 10.38
CA GLN A 63 -3.97 -1.85 10.34
C GLN A 63 -3.34 -3.22 10.58
N ARG A 64 -2.21 -3.51 9.91
CA ARG A 64 -1.49 -4.77 10.06
C ARG A 64 -0.90 -4.94 11.47
N ARG A 65 -0.49 -3.85 12.13
CA ARG A 65 -0.02 -3.86 13.51
C ARG A 65 -1.17 -4.14 14.48
N SER A 66 -2.32 -3.49 14.31
CA SER A 66 -3.51 -3.72 15.15
C SER A 66 -4.04 -5.15 14.99
N ALA A 67 -4.11 -5.66 13.76
CA ALA A 67 -4.50 -7.04 13.48
C ALA A 67 -3.55 -8.06 14.14
N ARG A 68 -2.22 -7.81 14.10
CA ARG A 68 -1.22 -8.67 14.75
C ARG A 68 -1.23 -8.59 16.27
N ARG A 69 -1.53 -7.42 16.82
CA ARG A 69 -1.70 -7.23 18.27
C ARG A 69 -2.94 -7.95 18.81
N GLY A 70 -3.83 -8.40 17.93
CA GLY A 70 -5.07 -9.01 18.36
C GLY A 70 -5.90 -8.02 19.16
N ASP A 71 -5.92 -6.74 18.74
CA ASP A 71 -6.96 -5.79 19.15
C ASP A 71 -8.30 -6.31 18.57
N LYS A 72 -8.74 -7.44 19.13
CA LYS A 72 -10.07 -8.00 19.04
C LYS A 72 -10.95 -7.06 19.88
N GLY A 73 -11.10 -5.83 19.44
CA GLY A 73 -11.84 -4.79 20.13
C GLY A 73 -13.35 -5.04 20.23
N ALA A 74 -13.88 -6.21 19.84
CA ALA A 74 -15.33 -6.36 19.71
C ALA A 74 -15.91 -7.77 19.94
N GLN A 75 -15.20 -8.73 20.55
CA GLN A 75 -15.85 -9.94 21.08
C GLN A 75 -15.24 -10.35 22.43
N LYS A 76 -15.52 -9.54 23.45
CA LYS A 76 -15.64 -10.02 24.84
C LYS A 76 -17.12 -10.24 25.09
N GLY A 77 -17.64 -11.41 24.74
CA GLY A 77 -19.05 -11.77 24.99
C GLY A 77 -19.80 -12.26 23.77
N LEU A 78 -19.41 -13.42 23.26
CA LEU A 78 -20.32 -14.48 22.80
C LEU A 78 -19.71 -15.80 23.28
#